data_AF-A0A2H3AZ36-F1
#
_entry.id   AF-A0A2H3AZ36-F1
#
_cell.length_a   1.000
_cell.length_b   1.000
_cell.length_c   1.000
_cell.angle_alpha   90.00
_cell.angle_beta   90.00
_cell.angle_gamma   90.00
#
_symmetry.space_group_name_H-M   'P 1'
#
loop_
_entity.id
_entity.type
_entity.pdbx_description
1 polymer ?
#
loop_
_entity_poly.entity_id
_entity_poly.type
_entity_poly.pdbx_seq_one_letter_code
_entity_poly.pdbx_strand_id
1 'polypeptide(L)'
;MPSKEEVLPPAELITTQDRRTPNEVPVSKGQKMCFSYVYNSMPSIWSKDTGEWILNFLDDDKRRGRLGVCEPALVLVLALDNWRFAMMEIEMIIVELLRVLEFSLPRDGLLIRHYPGSQMVIPLVSGKTGDGAQVPLCVKVVERQA
;
A
#
# COMPACT_ATOMS: atom_id res chain seq x y z
N MET A 1 15.24 16.31 1.41
CA MET A 1 16.28 16.60 0.41
C MET A 1 17.64 16.41 1.08
N PRO A 2 18.59 15.71 0.46
CA PRO A 2 19.92 15.50 1.03
C PRO A 2 20.61 16.84 1.23
N SER A 3 21.08 17.11 2.46
CA SER A 3 21.81 18.34 2.79
C SER A 3 23.30 18.27 2.39
N LYS A 4 23.79 17.05 2.07
CA LYS A 4 25.16 16.72 1.68
C LYS A 4 25.13 15.59 0.65
N GLU A 5 26.27 15.35 0.01
CA GLU A 5 26.50 14.16 -0.82
C GLU A 5 26.40 12.91 0.06
N GLU A 6 25.70 11.90 -0.44
CA GLU A 6 25.46 10.65 0.28
C GLU A 6 25.56 9.47 -0.67
N VAL A 7 26.05 8.33 -0.17
CA VAL A 7 26.12 7.09 -0.93
C VAL A 7 25.24 6.08 -0.20
N LEU A 8 24.17 5.62 -0.87
CA LEU A 8 23.25 4.65 -0.31
C LEU A 8 23.61 3.25 -0.79
N PRO A 9 23.71 2.26 0.11
CA PRO A 9 23.81 0.87 -0.30
C PRO A 9 22.47 0.41 -0.93
N PRO A 10 22.49 -0.30 -2.07
CA PRO A 10 21.30 -0.93 -2.62
C PRO A 10 20.71 -1.93 -1.62
N ALA A 11 19.39 -1.89 -1.41
CA ALA A 11 18.70 -2.90 -0.61
C ALA A 11 18.70 -4.28 -1.29
N GLU A 12 18.69 -4.29 -2.63
CA GLU A 12 18.79 -5.46 -3.48
C GLU A 12 19.73 -5.16 -4.65
N LEU A 13 20.28 -6.20 -5.28
CA LEU A 13 21.12 -6.05 -6.47
C LEU A 13 20.29 -5.47 -7.62
N ILE A 14 20.56 -4.21 -7.96
CA ILE A 14 19.90 -3.52 -9.07
C ILE A 14 20.75 -3.74 -10.31
N THR A 15 20.14 -4.26 -11.38
CA THR A 15 20.81 -4.31 -12.70
C THR A 15 20.43 -3.06 -13.47
N THR A 16 21.39 -2.20 -13.78
CA THR A 16 21.16 -1.01 -14.60
C THR A 16 20.96 -1.40 -16.07
N GLN A 17 20.43 -0.47 -16.90
CA GLN A 17 20.28 -0.71 -18.35
C GLN A 17 21.61 -1.09 -19.02
N ASP A 18 22.73 -0.63 -18.47
CA ASP A 18 24.09 -0.96 -18.92
C ASP A 18 24.56 -2.35 -18.46
N ARG A 19 23.67 -3.16 -17.87
CA ARG A 19 23.94 -4.48 -17.27
C ARG A 19 25.02 -4.46 -16.19
N ARG A 20 25.19 -3.32 -15.52
CA ARG A 20 26.07 -3.21 -14.35
C ARG A 20 25.24 -3.42 -13.10
N THR A 21 25.84 -4.08 -12.11
CA THR A 21 25.28 -4.22 -10.77
C THR A 21 26.08 -3.33 -9.82
N PRO A 22 25.77 -2.02 -9.74
CA PRO A 22 26.43 -1.14 -8.82
C PRO A 22 26.12 -1.55 -7.37
N ASN A 23 27.16 -1.66 -6.55
CA ASN A 23 27.04 -1.93 -5.11
C ASN A 23 26.72 -0.66 -4.30
N GLU A 24 26.66 0.49 -4.96
CA GLU A 24 26.49 1.81 -4.34
C GLU A 24 25.65 2.70 -5.25
N VAL A 25 24.70 3.43 -4.66
CA VAL A 25 23.87 4.41 -5.36
C VAL A 25 24.27 5.81 -4.87
N PRO A 26 25.02 6.58 -5.69
CA PRO A 26 25.40 7.94 -5.32
C PRO A 26 24.17 8.86 -5.39
N VAL A 27 24.04 9.72 -4.38
CA VAL A 27 22.98 10.71 -4.25
C VAL A 27 23.62 12.08 -4.11
N SER A 28 23.33 12.97 -5.06
CA SER A 28 23.83 14.34 -5.00
C SER A 28 23.08 15.20 -4.00
N LYS A 29 23.78 16.19 -3.44
CA LYS A 29 23.17 17.20 -2.58
C LYS A 29 22.02 17.89 -3.32
N GLY A 30 20.85 17.97 -2.68
CA GLY A 30 19.66 18.58 -3.28
C GLY A 30 18.96 17.74 -4.35
N GLN A 31 19.41 16.50 -4.61
CA GLN A 31 18.72 15.59 -5.51
C GLN A 31 17.31 15.29 -5.01
N LYS A 32 16.32 15.43 -5.90
CA LYS A 32 14.93 15.06 -5.60
C LYS A 32 14.83 13.54 -5.58
N MET A 33 14.47 12.99 -4.44
CA MET A 33 14.12 11.59 -4.30
C MET A 33 12.61 11.44 -4.37
N CYS A 34 12.17 10.36 -4.99
CA CYS A 34 10.80 9.90 -4.82
C CYS A 34 10.80 8.48 -4.26
N PHE A 35 9.97 8.26 -3.24
CA PHE A 35 9.75 6.96 -2.65
C PHE A 35 8.53 6.34 -3.30
N SER A 36 8.68 5.10 -3.78
CA SER A 36 7.56 4.36 -4.33
C SER A 36 6.82 3.64 -3.22
N TYR A 37 5.50 3.82 -3.16
CA TYR A 37 4.65 3.15 -2.17
C TYR A 37 4.39 1.67 -2.51
N VAL A 38 4.86 1.21 -3.69
CA VAL A 38 4.88 -0.21 -4.07
C VAL A 38 5.77 -1.06 -3.17
N TYR A 39 6.59 -0.43 -2.31
CA TYR A 39 7.29 -1.10 -1.21
C TYR A 39 6.35 -2.02 -0.40
N ASN A 40 5.11 -1.59 -0.16
CA ASN A 40 4.12 -2.35 0.60
C ASN A 40 3.61 -3.61 -0.12
N SER A 41 4.06 -3.85 -1.35
CA SER A 41 3.72 -5.03 -2.16
C SER A 41 4.96 -5.79 -2.62
N MET A 42 6.13 -5.49 -2.05
CA MET A 42 7.41 -6.08 -2.48
C MET A 42 7.63 -7.47 -1.83
N PRO A 43 7.78 -8.55 -2.63
CA PRO A 43 7.86 -9.92 -2.09
C PRO A 43 9.05 -10.22 -1.19
N SER A 44 10.17 -9.53 -1.42
CA SER A 44 11.37 -9.68 -0.59
C SER A 44 11.17 -9.22 0.85
N ILE A 45 10.21 -8.34 1.09
CA ILE A 45 9.90 -7.79 2.43
C ILE A 45 8.65 -8.45 3.01
N TRP A 46 7.59 -8.58 2.20
CA TRP A 46 6.25 -8.97 2.67
C TRP A 46 5.91 -10.45 2.48
N SER A 47 6.88 -11.29 2.09
CA SER A 47 6.76 -12.72 1.72
C SER A 47 6.36 -12.98 0.26
N LYS A 48 6.54 -14.23 -0.22
CA LYS A 48 6.46 -14.59 -1.66
C LYS A 48 5.06 -14.43 -2.28
N ASP A 49 4.01 -14.47 -1.46
CA ASP A 49 2.60 -14.39 -1.91
C ASP A 49 2.01 -12.98 -1.77
N THR A 50 2.69 -11.96 -2.31
CA THR A 50 2.24 -10.55 -2.26
C THR A 50 1.01 -10.24 -3.11
N GLY A 51 0.46 -11.25 -3.81
CA GLY A 51 -0.79 -11.13 -4.56
C GLY A 51 -2.03 -11.41 -3.74
N GLU A 52 -1.88 -12.02 -2.56
CA GLU A 52 -3.00 -12.35 -1.68
C GLU A 52 -3.05 -11.38 -0.49
N TRP A 53 -4.27 -11.03 -0.07
CA TRP A 53 -4.45 -10.22 1.12
C TRP A 53 -4.29 -11.11 2.36
N ILE A 54 -3.16 -10.96 3.05
CA ILE A 54 -2.85 -11.75 4.24
C ILE A 54 -2.98 -10.88 5.50
N LEU A 55 -3.83 -11.30 6.44
CA LEU A 55 -3.96 -10.74 7.80
C LEU A 55 -2.75 -11.11 8.69
N ASN A 56 -1.52 -10.84 8.23
CA ASN A 56 -0.31 -11.20 8.97
C ASN A 56 -0.16 -10.44 10.32
N PHE A 57 -1.00 -9.45 10.59
CA PHE A 57 -0.98 -8.66 11.83
C PHE A 57 -1.61 -9.38 13.05
N LEU A 58 -2.34 -10.48 12.84
CA LEU A 58 -2.97 -11.26 13.92
C LEU A 58 -2.05 -12.35 14.50
N ASP A 59 -0.91 -12.61 13.88
CA ASP A 59 -0.01 -13.70 14.25
C ASP A 59 1.05 -13.20 15.24
N ASP A 60 0.83 -13.46 16.54
CA ASP A 60 1.66 -12.93 17.64
C ASP A 60 3.13 -13.38 17.56
N ASP A 61 3.41 -14.56 17.01
CA ASP A 61 4.77 -15.09 16.86
C ASP A 61 5.61 -14.29 15.84
N LYS A 62 4.97 -13.58 14.91
CA LYS A 62 5.67 -12.74 13.92
C LYS A 62 5.98 -11.33 14.45
N ARG A 63 5.44 -10.93 15.60
CA ARG A 63 5.66 -9.59 16.20
C ARG A 63 7.02 -9.46 16.89
N ARG A 64 7.62 -10.56 17.33
CA ARG A 64 8.92 -10.55 18.03
C ARG A 64 10.08 -10.63 17.05
N GLY A 65 10.67 -9.48 16.71
CA GLY A 65 11.99 -9.42 16.08
C GLY A 65 12.03 -8.85 14.65
N ARG A 66 10.90 -8.43 14.10
CA ARG A 66 10.84 -7.65 12.86
C ARG A 66 10.17 -6.31 13.15
N LEU A 67 10.98 -5.27 13.19
CA LEU A 67 10.53 -3.88 13.00
C LEU A 67 9.75 -3.86 11.66
N GLY A 68 8.43 -4.00 11.70
CA GLY A 68 7.63 -4.06 10.47
C GLY A 68 6.35 -4.92 10.45
N VAL A 69 6.04 -5.73 11.47
CA VAL A 69 4.83 -6.61 11.41
C VAL A 69 3.54 -5.93 11.90
N CYS A 70 3.65 -4.79 12.57
CA CYS A 70 2.51 -3.89 12.86
C CYS A 70 2.93 -2.42 12.71
N GLU A 71 3.82 -2.13 11.76
CA GLU A 71 4.06 -0.74 11.38
C GLU A 71 3.16 -0.42 10.19
N PRO A 72 2.41 0.70 10.24
CA PRO A 72 1.60 1.12 9.11
C PRO A 72 2.42 1.07 7.82
N ALA A 73 1.77 0.73 6.70
CA ALA A 73 2.33 0.96 5.37
C ALA A 73 3.12 2.27 5.41
N LEU A 74 4.35 2.32 4.86
CA LEU A 74 5.25 3.49 4.93
C LEU A 74 4.51 4.84 4.77
N VAL A 75 3.45 4.82 3.95
CA VAL A 75 2.43 5.85 3.75
C VAL A 75 1.92 6.50 5.04
N LEU A 76 1.48 5.73 6.03
CA LEU A 76 0.76 6.21 7.22
C LEU A 76 1.72 6.69 8.32
N VAL A 77 2.85 6.00 8.54
CA VAL A 77 3.84 6.41 9.56
C VAL A 77 4.55 7.70 9.15
N LEU A 78 4.88 7.85 7.87
CA LEU A 78 5.66 9.00 7.40
C LEU A 78 4.82 10.25 7.12
N ALA A 79 3.51 10.10 6.89
CA ALA A 79 2.69 11.22 6.44
C ALA A 79 1.92 11.94 7.55
N LEU A 80 1.67 11.31 8.72
CA LEU A 80 0.75 11.85 9.71
C LEU A 80 1.22 11.59 11.16
N ASP A 81 1.49 12.67 11.91
CA ASP A 81 1.78 12.62 13.35
C ASP A 81 0.66 11.92 14.16
N ASN A 82 -0.58 11.97 13.64
CA ASN A 82 -1.78 11.41 14.27
C ASN A 82 -2.28 10.11 13.61
N TRP A 83 -1.41 9.32 12.97
CA TRP A 83 -1.80 8.11 12.24
C TRP A 83 -2.63 7.12 13.09
N ARG A 84 -2.39 7.04 14.41
CA ARG A 84 -3.17 6.18 15.31
C ARG A 84 -4.63 6.59 15.39
N PHE A 85 -4.90 7.89 15.40
CA PHE A 85 -6.25 8.42 15.41
C PHE A 85 -6.96 8.13 14.07
N ALA A 86 -6.26 8.35 12.96
CA ALA A 86 -6.79 8.02 11.63
C ALA A 86 -7.11 6.52 11.49
N MET A 87 -6.27 5.63 12.03
CA MET A 87 -6.55 4.19 12.04
C MET A 87 -7.80 3.87 12.85
N MET A 88 -7.95 4.44 14.05
CA MET A 88 -9.15 4.25 14.87
C MET A 88 -10.42 4.76 14.17
N GLU A 89 -10.36 5.91 13.50
CA GLU A 89 -11.50 6.43 12.73
C GLU A 89 -11.88 5.51 11.58
N ILE A 90 -10.90 5.00 10.83
CA ILE A 90 -11.13 4.05 9.73
C ILE A 90 -11.77 2.76 10.27
N GLU A 91 -11.24 2.20 11.35
CA GLU A 91 -11.79 1.00 12.00
C GLU A 91 -13.24 1.22 12.45
N MET A 92 -13.52 2.35 13.12
CA MET A 92 -14.88 2.70 13.57
C MET A 92 -15.85 2.87 12.40
N ILE A 93 -15.45 3.58 11.34
CA ILE A 93 -16.28 3.76 10.14
C ILE A 93 -16.56 2.40 9.49
N ILE A 94 -15.56 1.54 9.34
CA ILE A 94 -15.74 0.21 8.75
C ILE A 94 -16.73 -0.62 9.57
N VAL A 95 -16.60 -0.64 10.90
CA VAL A 95 -17.50 -1.39 11.79
C VAL A 95 -18.94 -0.89 11.65
N GLU A 96 -19.16 0.42 11.66
CA GLU A 96 -20.50 0.98 11.54
C GLU A 96 -21.10 0.76 10.14
N LEU A 97 -20.30 0.88 9.07
CA LEU A 97 -20.76 0.55 7.72
C LEU A 97 -21.16 -0.92 7.60
N LEU A 98 -20.36 -1.85 8.11
CA LEU A 98 -20.66 -3.29 8.08
C LEU A 98 -21.84 -3.67 8.99
N ARG A 99 -22.14 -2.86 10.01
CA ARG A 99 -23.29 -3.07 10.89
C ARG A 99 -24.61 -2.82 10.17
N VAL A 100 -24.65 -1.81 9.30
CA VAL A 100 -25.89 -1.31 8.68
C VAL A 100 -26.01 -1.62 7.19
N LEU A 101 -24.91 -1.98 6.53
CA LEU A 101 -24.87 -2.22 5.09
C LEU A 101 -24.31 -3.61 4.74
N GLU A 102 -24.88 -4.20 3.70
CA GLU A 102 -24.28 -5.32 2.97
C GLU A 102 -23.62 -4.80 1.71
N PHE A 103 -22.40 -5.28 1.45
CA PHE A 103 -21.62 -4.95 0.26
C PHE A 103 -21.53 -6.15 -0.67
N SER A 104 -21.69 -5.93 -1.97
CA SER A 104 -21.45 -6.94 -2.99
C SER A 104 -20.73 -6.35 -4.20
N LEU A 105 -20.07 -7.21 -4.98
CA LEU A 105 -19.51 -6.80 -6.27
C LEU A 105 -20.64 -6.52 -7.29
N PRO A 106 -20.42 -5.63 -8.27
CA PRO A 106 -21.30 -5.49 -9.43
C PRO A 106 -21.51 -6.84 -10.14
N ARG A 107 -22.71 -7.05 -10.72
CA ARG A 107 -23.08 -8.33 -11.36
C ARG A 107 -22.15 -8.72 -12.51
N ASP A 108 -21.65 -7.72 -13.24
CA ASP A 108 -20.75 -7.92 -14.39
C ASP A 108 -19.30 -8.18 -13.95
N GLY A 109 -19.06 -8.32 -12.63
CA GLY A 109 -17.74 -8.44 -12.04
C GLY A 109 -17.03 -7.09 -11.93
N LEU A 110 -15.86 -7.11 -11.29
CA LEU A 110 -15.05 -5.92 -11.09
C LEU A 110 -13.58 -6.26 -11.31
N LEU A 111 -13.02 -5.82 -12.43
CA LEU A 111 -11.59 -5.96 -12.71
C LEU A 111 -10.86 -4.65 -12.42
N ILE A 112 -10.21 -4.60 -11.26
CA ILE A 112 -9.40 -3.46 -10.84
C ILE A 112 -7.97 -3.63 -11.33
N ARG A 113 -7.38 -2.57 -11.88
CA ARG A 113 -5.96 -2.50 -12.23
C ARG A 113 -5.33 -1.28 -11.59
N HIS A 114 -4.04 -1.39 -11.28
CA HIS A 114 -3.22 -0.26 -10.86
C HIS A 114 -2.96 0.72 -12.01
N TYR A 115 -2.98 2.03 -11.74
CA TYR A 115 -2.59 3.06 -12.71
C TYR A 115 -1.09 2.93 -13.07
N PRO A 116 -0.72 2.67 -14.33
CA PRO A 116 0.67 2.47 -14.73
C PRO A 116 1.50 3.74 -14.53
N GLY A 117 2.68 3.61 -13.92
CA GLY A 117 3.58 4.75 -13.65
C GLY A 117 3.20 5.60 -12.43
N SER A 118 2.13 5.25 -11.71
CA SER A 118 1.82 5.89 -10.43
C SER A 118 2.78 5.41 -9.33
N GLN A 119 3.26 6.35 -8.52
CA GLN A 119 4.07 6.07 -7.33
C GLN A 119 3.23 5.48 -6.19
N MET A 120 1.92 5.76 -6.18
CA MET A 120 0.93 5.24 -5.24
C MET A 120 0.07 4.15 -5.88
N VAL A 121 -0.50 3.25 -5.07
CA VAL A 121 -1.50 2.29 -5.56
C VAL A 121 -2.81 3.02 -5.83
N ILE A 122 -3.09 3.34 -7.11
CA ILE A 122 -4.33 3.98 -7.54
C ILE A 122 -5.19 2.93 -8.24
N PRO A 123 -6.36 2.55 -7.68
CA PRO A 123 -7.25 1.57 -8.28
C PRO A 123 -8.04 2.19 -9.44
N LEU A 124 -8.01 1.52 -10.59
CA LEU A 124 -8.82 1.86 -11.76
C LEU A 124 -9.69 0.67 -12.16
N VAL A 125 -10.91 0.95 -12.59
CA VAL A 125 -11.73 -0.06 -13.26
C VAL A 125 -11.23 -0.24 -14.68
N SER A 126 -10.95 -1.50 -15.05
CA SER A 126 -10.47 -1.84 -16.40
C SER A 126 -11.47 -1.38 -17.45
N GLY A 127 -10.99 -0.64 -18.45
CA GLY A 127 -11.82 -0.05 -19.51
C GLY A 127 -12.52 1.26 -19.13
N LYS A 128 -12.39 1.73 -17.88
CA LYS A 128 -13.00 2.99 -17.39
C LYS A 128 -11.96 3.96 -16.80
N THR A 129 -10.77 4.02 -17.39
CA THR A 129 -9.68 4.90 -16.93
C THR A 129 -10.08 6.38 -16.92
N GLY A 130 -10.97 6.80 -17.83
CA GLY A 130 -11.45 8.19 -17.91
C GLY A 130 -12.31 8.64 -16.72
N ASP A 131 -12.89 7.70 -15.98
CA ASP A 131 -13.71 7.97 -14.79
C ASP A 131 -12.84 8.24 -13.55
N GLY A 132 -11.52 8.06 -13.66
CA GLY A 132 -10.58 8.23 -12.56
C GLY A 132 -10.53 7.05 -11.60
N ALA A 133 -10.02 7.31 -10.39
CA ALA A 133 -9.79 6.29 -9.37
C ALA A 133 -11.11 5.85 -8.72
N GLN A 134 -11.42 4.56 -8.76
CA GLN A 134 -12.69 4.04 -8.24
C GLN A 134 -12.65 2.56 -7.88
N VAL A 135 -13.46 2.19 -6.87
CA VAL A 135 -13.76 0.83 -6.44
C VAL A 135 -15.29 0.72 -6.25
N PRO A 136 -16.06 0.55 -7.33
CA PRO A 136 -17.51 0.52 -7.24
C PRO A 136 -18.00 -0.73 -6.51
N LEU A 137 -18.81 -0.54 -5.48
CA LEU A 137 -19.48 -1.59 -4.72
C LEU A 137 -20.99 -1.40 -4.82
N CYS A 138 -21.73 -2.51 -4.86
CA CYS A 138 -23.17 -2.49 -4.64
C CYS A 138 -23.44 -2.54 -3.14
N VAL A 139 -24.40 -1.72 -2.69
CA VAL A 139 -24.70 -1.53 -1.28
C VAL A 139 -26.19 -1.80 -1.04
N LYS A 140 -26.53 -2.51 0.02
CA LYS A 140 -27.89 -2.70 0.52
C LYS A 140 -27.96 -2.40 2.00
N VAL A 141 -29.09 -1.87 2.48
CA VAL A 141 -29.30 -1.70 3.93
C VAL A 141 -29.69 -3.05 4.54
N VAL A 142 -29.08 -3.40 5.66
CA VAL A 142 -29.44 -4.59 6.43
C VAL A 142 -30.73 -4.29 7.19
N GLU A 143 -31.84 -4.94 6.80
CA GLU A 143 -33.06 -4.94 7.61
C GLU A 143 -32.90 -5.93 8.77
N ARG A 144 -32.64 -5.43 9.98
CA ARG A 144 -32.72 -6.26 11.19
C ARG A 144 -34.09 -6.04 11.83
N GLN A 145 -34.87 -7.12 11.95
CA GLN A 145 -36.07 -7.12 12.78
C GLN A 145 -35.65 -6.86 14.24
N ALA A 146 -36.33 -5.89 14.86
CA ALA A 146 -36.13 -5.49 16.25
C ALA A 146 -36.61 -6.57 17.24
#